data_AF-A0A521DYK1-F1
#
_entry.id   AF-A0A521DYK1-F1
#
_cell.length_a   1.000
_cell.length_b   1.000
_cell.length_c   1.000
_cell.angle_alpha   90.00
_cell.angle_beta   90.00
_cell.angle_gamma   90.00
#
_symmetry.space_group_name_H-M   'P 1'
#
loop_
_entity.id
_entity.type
_entity.pdbx_description
1 polymer ?
#
loop_
_entity_poly.entity_id
_entity_poly.type
_entity_poly.pdbx_seq_one_letter_code
_entity_poly.pdbx_strand_id
1 'polypeptide(L)'
;MKKFIYTILLAFLMAPNFIQAQEAAGAVGPISSFPVIYKYDEQVTWYFDMSASTFAETEDLYIWIWSPSEPDAGNWENSSDFAKLKYEGNKIWSFTLTPTSYFSKTPDEIAASAGFWFRLKNKNGSKQSDVANVPYTDFSSFYTSGELFRSYPTKPLIDKPVSIIFNANLNPAFAGTPSVHMHAGMNDWAIQQMYEAAKPEIAEKTKLKDLGNGFYKMDFVPKQYFNAPDDFVMEKINFLMVAENWTANSGDQVIYAGEFVPPPPPTFAFFPSQISQKDFLGMSRKNNETGVNKLIYTITAGPKTISGEFTGGTAEIKGFVNLVSELNGVPGLSEIHVLVKDNKDKTISDTTIPLKTLDK
;
A
#
# COMPACT_ATOMS: atom_id res chain seq x y z
N MET A 1 -41.26 34.82 59.48
CA MET A 1 -40.50 33.59 59.19
C MET A 1 -41.05 32.79 58.02
N LYS A 2 -42.34 32.38 57.99
CA LYS A 2 -42.91 31.58 56.88
C LYS A 2 -42.75 32.23 55.49
N LYS A 3 -43.01 33.54 55.34
CA LYS A 3 -42.86 34.25 54.06
C LYS A 3 -41.43 34.29 53.51
N PHE A 4 -40.42 34.39 54.37
CA PHE A 4 -39.00 34.39 53.97
C PHE A 4 -38.54 33.02 53.48
N ILE A 5 -39.05 31.93 54.08
CA ILE A 5 -38.74 30.55 53.66
C ILE A 5 -39.30 30.27 52.26
N TYR A 6 -40.52 30.74 51.97
CA TYR A 6 -41.11 30.59 50.63
C TYR A 6 -40.36 31.39 49.55
N THR A 7 -39.82 32.57 49.89
CA THR A 7 -39.02 33.36 48.94
C THR A 7 -37.67 32.69 48.63
N ILE A 8 -37.03 32.05 49.60
CA ILE A 8 -35.76 31.31 49.40
C ILE A 8 -36.01 30.03 48.59
N LEU A 9 -37.09 29.29 48.87
CA LEU A 9 -37.44 28.11 48.08
C LEU A 9 -37.77 28.46 46.62
N LEU A 10 -38.47 29.57 46.39
CA LEU A 10 -38.79 30.04 45.04
C LEU A 10 -37.54 30.55 44.30
N ALA A 11 -36.59 31.16 45.00
CA ALA A 11 -35.30 31.57 44.43
C ALA A 11 -34.41 30.37 44.05
N PHE A 12 -34.47 29.27 44.81
CA PHE A 12 -33.77 28.01 44.47
C PHE A 12 -34.43 27.25 43.31
N LEU A 13 -35.75 27.34 43.15
CA LEU A 13 -36.49 26.77 42.01
C LEU A 13 -36.33 27.59 40.72
N MET A 14 -35.95 28.87 40.82
CA MET A 14 -35.64 29.76 39.70
C MET A 14 -34.14 29.93 39.45
N ALA A 15 -33.29 29.21 40.19
CA ALA A 15 -31.88 29.11 39.83
C ALA A 15 -31.82 28.42 38.45
N PRO A 16 -31.26 29.06 37.41
CA PRO A 16 -31.15 28.42 36.12
C PRO A 16 -30.37 27.12 36.29
N ASN A 17 -30.98 26.00 35.92
CA ASN A 17 -30.23 24.77 35.69
C ASN A 17 -29.24 25.10 34.57
N PHE A 18 -27.99 25.39 34.95
CA PHE A 18 -26.89 25.51 34.01
C PHE A 18 -26.63 24.11 33.47
N ILE A 19 -27.42 23.68 32.48
CA ILE A 19 -27.04 22.59 31.60
C ILE A 19 -25.85 23.14 30.82
N GLN A 20 -24.62 22.84 31.26
CA GLN A 20 -23.45 23.06 30.43
C GLN A 20 -23.61 22.16 29.21
N ALA A 21 -24.01 22.78 28.09
CA ALA A 21 -23.95 22.10 26.80
C ALA A 21 -22.50 21.66 26.57
N GLN A 22 -22.31 20.42 26.14
CA GLN A 22 -20.99 19.90 25.77
C GLN A 22 -20.44 20.73 24.61
N GLU A 23 -19.21 21.20 24.74
CA GLU A 23 -18.50 21.89 23.67
C GLU A 23 -18.15 20.87 22.56
N ALA A 24 -18.65 21.12 21.35
CA ALA A 24 -18.24 20.34 20.19
C ALA A 24 -16.86 20.80 19.71
N ALA A 25 -15.89 19.89 19.72
CA ALA A 25 -14.53 20.15 19.28
C ALA A 25 -14.30 19.92 17.79
N GLY A 26 -15.28 19.34 17.08
CA GLY A 26 -15.20 19.01 15.66
C GLY A 26 -14.78 17.57 15.37
N ALA A 27 -14.53 17.28 14.10
CA ALA A 27 -14.29 15.92 13.62
C ALA A 27 -12.93 15.35 14.05
N VAL A 28 -12.89 14.04 14.22
CA VAL A 28 -11.64 13.27 14.18
C VAL A 28 -11.23 13.15 12.71
N GLY A 29 -10.01 13.56 12.39
CA GLY A 29 -9.44 13.47 11.05
C GLY A 29 -9.05 12.03 10.69
N PRO A 30 -8.11 11.84 9.75
CA PRO A 30 -7.63 10.52 9.38
C PRO A 30 -7.17 9.69 10.60
N ILE A 31 -7.62 8.44 10.63
CA ILE A 31 -7.24 7.46 11.65
C ILE A 31 -6.32 6.43 11.00
N SER A 32 -5.23 6.10 11.66
CA SER A 32 -4.31 5.06 11.21
C SER A 32 -3.91 4.14 12.36
N SER A 33 -3.28 3.00 12.05
CA SER A 33 -2.80 2.07 13.05
C SER A 33 -1.41 1.52 12.73
N PHE A 34 -0.70 1.15 13.78
CA PHE A 34 0.50 0.32 13.69
C PHE A 34 0.37 -0.87 14.64
N PRO A 35 0.39 -2.13 14.14
CA PRO A 35 0.37 -2.54 12.73
C PRO A 35 -0.84 -2.03 11.91
N VAL A 36 -0.75 -2.04 10.57
CA VAL A 36 -1.87 -1.67 9.68
C VAL A 36 -2.93 -2.77 9.67
N ILE A 37 -2.50 -4.04 9.64
CA ILE A 37 -3.35 -5.21 9.82
C ILE A 37 -2.93 -5.96 11.08
N TYR A 38 -3.90 -6.39 11.86
CA TYR A 38 -3.66 -7.09 13.13
C TYR A 38 -4.85 -8.00 13.44
N LYS A 39 -4.58 -9.10 14.14
CA LYS A 39 -5.64 -9.91 14.77
C LYS A 39 -6.10 -9.21 16.06
N TYR A 40 -7.35 -9.39 16.48
CA TYR A 40 -7.90 -8.66 17.63
C TYR A 40 -7.28 -9.06 18.99
N ASP A 41 -6.52 -10.16 19.04
CA ASP A 41 -5.71 -10.60 20.16
C ASP A 41 -4.26 -10.06 20.13
N GLU A 42 -3.93 -9.23 19.14
CA GLU A 42 -2.63 -8.57 19.01
C GLU A 42 -2.70 -7.14 19.54
N GLN A 43 -1.57 -6.66 20.07
CA GLN A 43 -1.43 -5.26 20.42
C GLN A 43 -1.39 -4.40 19.15
N VAL A 44 -2.12 -3.29 19.19
CA VAL A 44 -2.14 -2.27 18.14
C VAL A 44 -2.07 -0.90 18.78
N THR A 45 -1.45 0.05 18.08
CA THR A 45 -1.54 1.47 18.39
C THR A 45 -2.37 2.18 17.33
N TRP A 46 -3.44 2.85 17.74
CA TRP A 46 -4.23 3.72 16.90
C TRP A 46 -3.73 5.15 17.01
N TYR A 47 -3.74 5.87 15.89
CA TYR A 47 -3.35 7.27 15.81
C TYR A 47 -4.52 8.09 15.28
N PHE A 48 -4.80 9.20 15.95
CA PHE A 48 -5.91 10.08 15.66
C PHE A 48 -5.38 11.45 15.28
N ASP A 49 -5.68 11.88 14.06
CA ASP A 49 -5.43 13.24 13.63
C ASP A 49 -6.51 14.18 14.15
N MET A 50 -6.13 15.11 15.01
CA MET A 50 -7.03 16.09 15.62
C MET A 50 -6.74 17.52 15.09
N SER A 51 -6.06 17.64 13.96
CA SER A 51 -5.75 18.93 13.30
C SER A 51 -7.00 19.72 12.92
N ALA A 52 -8.08 19.03 12.55
CA ALA A 52 -9.37 19.63 12.23
C ALA A 52 -10.20 20.02 13.47
N SER A 53 -9.71 19.72 14.68
CA SER A 53 -10.44 19.95 15.93
C SER A 53 -9.96 21.19 16.70
N THR A 54 -10.81 21.67 17.61
CA THR A 54 -10.51 22.79 18.51
C THR A 54 -9.81 22.36 19.80
N PHE A 55 -9.44 21.08 19.96
CA PHE A 55 -8.63 20.64 21.11
C PHE A 55 -7.25 21.29 21.08
N ALA A 56 -6.78 21.75 22.24
CA ALA A 56 -5.44 22.32 22.37
C ALA A 56 -4.39 21.21 22.44
N GLU A 57 -3.17 21.48 21.97
CA GLU A 57 -2.07 20.50 22.04
C GLU A 57 -1.63 20.18 23.48
N THR A 58 -1.91 21.10 24.42
CA THR A 58 -1.64 20.91 25.85
C THR A 58 -2.76 20.18 26.59
N GLU A 59 -3.82 19.79 25.89
CA GLU A 59 -5.00 19.17 26.49
C GLU A 59 -4.84 17.65 26.58
N ASP A 60 -5.18 17.09 27.74
CA ASP A 60 -5.26 15.65 27.92
C ASP A 60 -6.55 15.12 27.29
N LEU A 61 -6.40 14.23 26.33
CA LEU A 61 -7.52 13.57 25.65
C LEU A 61 -7.72 12.15 26.15
N TYR A 62 -8.98 11.73 26.18
CA TYR A 62 -9.44 10.41 26.60
C TYR A 62 -10.35 9.80 25.53
N ILE A 63 -10.24 8.50 25.30
CA ILE A 63 -11.12 7.78 24.38
C ILE A 63 -12.34 7.26 25.13
N TRP A 64 -13.52 7.69 24.71
CA TRP A 64 -14.75 6.99 25.02
C TRP A 64 -15.12 6.12 23.86
N ILE A 65 -15.05 4.81 24.06
CA ILE A 65 -15.48 3.82 23.07
C ILE A 65 -16.61 2.97 23.64
N TRP A 66 -17.68 2.78 22.86
CA TRP A 66 -18.91 2.07 23.30
C TRP A 66 -19.21 0.81 22.47
N SER A 67 -18.37 0.50 21.49
CA SER A 67 -18.43 -0.72 20.71
C SER A 67 -17.01 -1.17 20.42
N PRO A 68 -16.65 -2.47 20.54
CA PRO A 68 -17.49 -3.65 20.82
C PRO A 68 -18.11 -3.77 22.23
N SER A 69 -17.57 -3.04 23.19
CA SER A 69 -18.14 -2.86 24.54
C SER A 69 -17.76 -1.47 25.05
N GLU A 70 -18.16 -1.12 26.27
CA GLU A 70 -17.85 0.17 26.90
C GLU A 70 -16.95 -0.04 28.14
N PRO A 71 -15.62 -0.08 27.99
CA PRO A 71 -14.72 -0.37 29.10
C PRO A 71 -14.69 0.72 30.18
N ASP A 72 -14.96 1.98 29.82
CA ASP A 72 -15.00 3.13 30.74
C ASP A 72 -16.45 3.50 31.13
N ALA A 73 -17.34 2.52 31.22
CA ALA A 73 -18.76 2.74 31.46
C ALA A 73 -19.04 3.50 32.76
N GLY A 74 -19.88 4.53 32.68
CA GLY A 74 -20.26 5.36 33.81
C GLY A 74 -19.26 6.47 34.18
N ASN A 75 -18.18 6.64 33.42
CA ASN A 75 -17.14 7.64 33.68
C ASN A 75 -17.20 8.83 32.70
N TRP A 76 -18.41 9.37 32.41
CA TRP A 76 -18.53 10.51 31.49
C TRP A 76 -17.87 11.76 32.02
N GLU A 77 -18.21 12.12 33.23
CA GLU A 77 -17.78 13.35 33.87
C GLU A 77 -16.39 13.22 34.50
N ASN A 78 -15.77 12.04 34.44
CA ASN A 78 -14.43 11.77 34.99
C ASN A 78 -13.82 10.49 34.38
N SER A 79 -13.25 10.60 33.18
CA SER A 79 -12.68 9.43 32.48
C SER A 79 -11.60 8.72 33.26
N SER A 80 -11.50 7.40 33.11
CA SER A 80 -10.44 6.62 33.75
C SER A 80 -9.06 6.87 33.11
N ASP A 81 -7.98 6.68 33.88
CA ASP A 81 -6.63 6.91 33.39
C ASP A 81 -6.21 5.92 32.29
N PHE A 82 -6.76 4.71 32.28
CA PHE A 82 -6.50 3.74 31.22
C PHE A 82 -7.03 4.17 29.85
N ALA A 83 -7.99 5.11 29.81
CA ALA A 83 -8.57 5.65 28.58
C ALA A 83 -7.80 6.87 28.06
N LYS A 84 -6.74 7.31 28.74
CA LYS A 84 -5.95 8.48 28.35
C LYS A 84 -5.14 8.19 27.09
N LEU A 85 -5.17 9.11 26.13
CA LEU A 85 -4.34 9.08 24.94
C LEU A 85 -2.97 9.70 25.21
N LYS A 86 -1.97 9.27 24.44
CA LYS A 86 -0.64 9.87 24.42
C LYS A 86 -0.54 10.91 23.30
N TYR A 87 -0.07 12.11 23.59
CA TYR A 87 0.21 13.13 22.57
C TYR A 87 1.53 12.79 21.84
N GLU A 88 1.49 12.79 20.51
CA GLU A 88 2.64 12.45 19.65
C GLU A 88 3.23 13.69 18.93
N GLY A 89 2.67 14.88 19.15
CA GLY A 89 3.04 16.10 18.42
C GLY A 89 2.12 16.40 17.23
N ASN A 90 2.14 17.65 16.75
CA ASN A 90 1.42 18.09 15.54
C ASN A 90 -0.08 17.72 15.54
N LYS A 91 -0.75 17.95 16.66
CA LYS A 91 -2.15 17.52 16.90
C LYS A 91 -2.45 16.03 16.61
N ILE A 92 -1.47 15.14 16.78
CA ILE A 92 -1.68 13.69 16.74
C ILE A 92 -1.70 13.12 18.16
N TRP A 93 -2.69 12.28 18.45
CA TRP A 93 -2.75 11.48 19.67
C TRP A 93 -2.78 9.99 19.34
N SER A 94 -2.25 9.16 20.23
CA SER A 94 -2.20 7.71 20.08
C SER A 94 -2.86 6.97 21.24
N PHE A 95 -3.35 5.76 20.95
CA PHE A 95 -3.92 4.84 21.92
C PHE A 95 -3.47 3.41 21.64
N THR A 96 -2.71 2.83 22.57
CA THR A 96 -2.21 1.46 22.46
C THR A 96 -3.07 0.51 23.29
N LEU A 97 -3.56 -0.55 22.65
CA LEU A 97 -4.41 -1.56 23.29
C LEU A 97 -4.21 -2.94 22.64
N THR A 98 -4.59 -3.98 23.37
CA THR A 98 -4.94 -5.28 22.79
C THR A 98 -6.48 -5.37 22.80
N PRO A 99 -7.17 -5.40 21.65
CA PRO A 99 -8.63 -5.27 21.60
C PRO A 99 -9.37 -6.29 22.48
N THR A 100 -8.99 -7.57 22.43
CA THR A 100 -9.61 -8.62 23.28
C THR A 100 -9.50 -8.31 24.78
N SER A 101 -8.33 -7.86 25.24
CA SER A 101 -8.11 -7.48 26.64
C SER A 101 -8.87 -6.21 27.02
N TYR A 102 -8.85 -5.20 26.15
CA TYR A 102 -9.46 -3.90 26.41
C TYR A 102 -10.99 -3.99 26.47
N PHE A 103 -11.60 -4.71 25.53
CA PHE A 103 -13.06 -4.88 25.47
C PHE A 103 -13.58 -6.04 26.30
N SER A 104 -12.70 -6.89 26.84
CA SER A 104 -13.06 -8.17 27.46
C SER A 104 -13.95 -9.02 26.55
N LYS A 105 -13.54 -9.12 25.28
CA LYS A 105 -14.26 -9.81 24.21
C LYS A 105 -13.35 -10.79 23.47
N THR A 106 -13.94 -11.83 22.91
CA THR A 106 -13.25 -12.73 21.98
C THR A 106 -13.02 -12.07 20.62
N PRO A 107 -12.06 -12.54 19.80
CA PRO A 107 -11.89 -12.04 18.44
C PRO A 107 -13.16 -12.10 17.60
N ASP A 108 -13.95 -13.18 17.72
CA ASP A 108 -15.20 -13.36 16.98
C ASP A 108 -16.28 -12.38 17.40
N GLU A 109 -16.42 -12.09 18.71
CA GLU A 109 -17.35 -11.06 19.19
C GLU A 109 -16.95 -9.66 18.71
N ILE A 110 -15.65 -9.37 18.63
CA ILE A 110 -15.15 -8.10 18.10
C ILE A 110 -15.45 -8.00 16.61
N ALA A 111 -15.16 -9.05 15.84
CA ALA A 111 -15.43 -9.14 14.41
C ALA A 111 -16.92 -8.97 14.08
N ALA A 112 -17.81 -9.51 14.91
CA ALA A 112 -19.25 -9.44 14.75
C ALA A 112 -19.87 -8.12 15.25
N SER A 113 -19.08 -7.23 15.87
CA SER A 113 -19.57 -5.95 16.39
C SER A 113 -19.81 -4.92 15.27
N ALA A 114 -20.44 -3.80 15.61
CA ALA A 114 -20.70 -2.71 14.68
C ALA A 114 -19.43 -1.91 14.28
N GLY A 115 -18.25 -2.25 14.81
CA GLY A 115 -17.05 -1.42 14.68
C GLY A 115 -16.54 -0.89 16.01
N PHE A 116 -15.38 -0.25 15.98
CA PHE A 116 -14.82 0.49 17.11
C PHE A 116 -15.37 1.92 17.14
N TRP A 117 -16.59 2.13 17.66
CA TRP A 117 -17.24 3.44 17.67
C TRP A 117 -16.91 4.24 18.92
N PHE A 118 -16.44 5.48 18.73
CA PHE A 118 -15.89 6.27 19.82
C PHE A 118 -16.09 7.78 19.66
N ARG A 119 -15.76 8.52 20.74
CA ARG A 119 -15.46 9.95 20.77
C ARG A 119 -14.15 10.16 21.52
N LEU A 120 -13.41 11.21 21.16
CA LEU A 120 -12.33 11.74 21.99
C LEU A 120 -12.87 12.91 22.81
N LYS A 121 -12.48 13.00 24.07
CA LYS A 121 -12.97 14.04 24.98
C LYS A 121 -11.89 14.46 25.98
N ASN A 122 -12.11 15.59 26.62
CA ASN A 122 -11.33 15.96 27.80
C ASN A 122 -11.74 15.12 29.03
N LYS A 123 -10.95 15.19 30.11
CA LYS A 123 -11.14 14.36 31.32
C LYS A 123 -12.59 14.37 31.85
N ASN A 124 -13.23 15.53 31.87
CA ASN A 124 -14.57 15.71 32.45
C ASN A 124 -15.71 15.62 31.43
N GLY A 125 -15.42 15.31 30.17
CA GLY A 125 -16.41 15.19 29.11
C GLY A 125 -17.17 16.48 28.80
N SER A 126 -16.67 17.65 29.22
CA SER A 126 -17.28 18.94 28.89
C SER A 126 -17.01 19.35 27.43
N LYS A 127 -15.99 18.77 26.81
CA LYS A 127 -15.60 18.99 25.42
C LYS A 127 -15.33 17.66 24.72
N GLN A 128 -15.86 17.48 23.51
CA GLN A 128 -15.82 16.21 22.79
C GLN A 128 -15.68 16.39 21.27
N SER A 129 -15.02 15.44 20.61
CA SER A 129 -15.05 15.30 19.16
C SER A 129 -16.43 14.86 18.67
N ASP A 130 -16.66 14.94 17.36
CA ASP A 130 -17.72 14.19 16.70
C ASP A 130 -17.54 12.67 16.87
N VAL A 131 -18.61 11.92 16.59
CA VAL A 131 -18.56 10.45 16.58
C VAL A 131 -17.63 9.99 15.46
N ALA A 132 -16.72 9.07 15.79
CA ALA A 132 -15.81 8.46 14.85
C ALA A 132 -15.78 6.93 15.02
N ASN A 133 -15.14 6.26 14.07
CA ASN A 133 -14.98 4.82 14.06
C ASN A 133 -13.55 4.47 13.64
N VAL A 134 -12.88 3.58 14.39
CA VAL A 134 -11.61 3.02 13.90
C VAL A 134 -11.94 1.95 12.87
N PRO A 135 -11.52 2.12 11.61
CA PRO A 135 -11.86 1.18 10.54
C PRO A 135 -11.21 -0.17 10.77
N TYR A 136 -11.92 -1.23 10.39
CA TYR A 136 -11.35 -2.56 10.26
C TYR A 136 -10.56 -2.67 8.96
N THR A 137 -9.30 -3.09 9.03
CA THR A 137 -8.54 -3.50 7.85
C THR A 137 -8.63 -5.01 7.70
N ASP A 138 -9.64 -5.48 6.95
CA ASP A 138 -9.79 -6.91 6.68
C ASP A 138 -8.69 -7.42 5.75
N PHE A 139 -8.07 -8.51 6.16
CA PHE A 139 -7.05 -9.24 5.39
C PHE A 139 -7.35 -10.73 5.27
N SER A 140 -8.53 -11.17 5.71
CA SER A 140 -8.95 -12.58 5.68
C SER A 140 -9.01 -13.14 4.25
N SER A 141 -9.40 -12.31 3.27
CA SER A 141 -9.42 -12.69 1.85
C SER A 141 -8.05 -13.10 1.30
N PHE A 142 -6.94 -12.68 1.94
CA PHE A 142 -5.60 -13.08 1.49
C PHE A 142 -5.40 -14.60 1.61
N TYR A 143 -5.91 -15.22 2.69
CA TYR A 143 -5.70 -16.65 2.97
C TYR A 143 -6.22 -17.59 1.89
N THR A 144 -7.17 -17.13 1.07
CA THR A 144 -7.78 -17.92 -0.02
C THR A 144 -7.53 -17.33 -1.41
N SER A 145 -6.79 -16.21 -1.49
CA SER A 145 -6.60 -15.47 -2.75
C SER A 145 -5.66 -16.15 -3.76
N GLY A 146 -4.77 -17.03 -3.29
CA GLY A 146 -3.68 -17.55 -4.12
C GLY A 146 -2.59 -16.51 -4.43
N GLU A 147 -2.61 -15.34 -3.77
CA GLU A 147 -1.55 -14.34 -3.89
C GLU A 147 -0.31 -14.75 -3.07
N LEU A 148 0.87 -14.46 -3.62
CA LEU A 148 2.14 -14.67 -2.93
C LEU A 148 2.34 -13.66 -1.78
N PHE A 149 1.95 -12.41 -2.01
CA PHE A 149 2.02 -11.35 -1.02
C PHE A 149 0.96 -10.29 -1.27
N ARG A 150 0.65 -9.49 -0.24
CA ARG A 150 -0.20 -8.30 -0.34
C ARG A 150 0.27 -7.25 0.65
N SER A 151 0.31 -5.98 0.24
CA SER A 151 0.64 -4.86 1.10
C SER A 151 -0.61 -4.07 1.52
N TYR A 152 -0.53 -3.53 2.74
CA TYR A 152 -1.53 -2.68 3.36
C TYR A 152 -0.83 -1.41 3.89
N PRO A 153 -1.08 -0.23 3.30
CA PRO A 153 -1.85 -0.02 2.07
C PRO A 153 -1.14 -0.61 0.84
N THR A 154 -1.87 -0.79 -0.26
CA THR A 154 -1.31 -1.29 -1.53
C THR A 154 -0.30 -0.34 -2.15
N LYS A 155 -0.41 0.95 -1.83
CA LYS A 155 0.54 2.00 -2.22
C LYS A 155 1.03 2.76 -0.97
N PRO A 156 2.12 2.30 -0.33
CA PRO A 156 2.63 2.89 0.89
C PRO A 156 3.27 4.25 0.68
N LEU A 157 3.26 5.07 1.73
CA LEU A 157 4.00 6.31 1.84
C LEU A 157 5.20 6.10 2.75
N ILE A 158 6.27 6.86 2.54
CA ILE A 158 7.55 6.61 3.22
C ILE A 158 7.45 6.76 4.75
N ASP A 159 6.61 7.68 5.21
CA ASP A 159 6.44 8.05 6.62
C ASP A 159 5.24 7.36 7.29
N LYS A 160 4.53 6.47 6.57
CA LYS A 160 3.33 5.79 7.08
C LYS A 160 3.59 4.31 7.37
N PRO A 161 2.86 3.73 8.34
CA PRO A 161 2.80 2.29 8.58
C PRO A 161 2.51 1.47 7.32
N VAL A 162 3.16 0.32 7.22
CA VAL A 162 2.96 -0.70 6.20
C VAL A 162 2.91 -2.06 6.87
N SER A 163 1.95 -2.89 6.44
CA SER A 163 1.93 -4.32 6.70
C SER A 163 2.04 -5.07 5.37
N ILE A 164 2.93 -6.05 5.27
CA ILE A 164 3.03 -6.98 4.13
C ILE A 164 2.72 -8.37 4.63
N ILE A 165 1.71 -9.02 4.06
CA ILE A 165 1.42 -10.43 4.31
C ILE A 165 2.02 -11.29 3.20
N PHE A 166 2.55 -12.47 3.55
CA PHE A 166 3.23 -13.42 2.68
C PHE A 166 2.64 -14.83 2.85
N ASN A 167 2.42 -15.51 1.72
CA ASN A 167 1.94 -16.89 1.68
C ASN A 167 3.09 -17.83 1.27
N ALA A 168 3.72 -18.44 2.26
CA ALA A 168 4.81 -19.38 2.04
C ALA A 168 4.35 -20.69 1.38
N ASN A 169 3.06 -21.03 1.47
CA ASN A 169 2.52 -22.28 0.91
C ASN A 169 2.61 -22.35 -0.62
N LEU A 170 2.74 -21.21 -1.29
CA LEU A 170 2.92 -21.15 -2.75
C LEU A 170 4.35 -21.50 -3.20
N ASN A 171 5.29 -21.61 -2.26
CA ASN A 171 6.65 -22.02 -2.53
C ASN A 171 7.09 -23.14 -1.57
N PRO A 172 7.07 -24.42 -2.02
CA PRO A 172 7.40 -25.56 -1.17
C PRO A 172 8.78 -25.50 -0.50
N ALA A 173 9.72 -24.70 -1.00
CA ALA A 173 11.04 -24.53 -0.38
C ALA A 173 10.97 -23.89 1.01
N PHE A 174 9.88 -23.19 1.35
CA PHE A 174 9.66 -22.62 2.68
C PHE A 174 9.08 -23.62 3.69
N ALA A 175 8.73 -24.84 3.27
CA ALA A 175 8.11 -25.82 4.15
C ALA A 175 9.06 -26.19 5.32
N GLY A 176 8.56 -26.07 6.55
CA GLY A 176 9.32 -26.40 7.76
C GLY A 176 10.45 -25.44 8.10
N THR A 177 10.51 -24.26 7.47
CA THR A 177 11.51 -23.25 7.84
C THR A 177 11.27 -22.74 9.28
N PRO A 178 12.33 -22.58 10.10
CA PRO A 178 12.18 -22.06 11.46
C PRO A 178 11.73 -20.59 11.50
N SER A 179 12.09 -19.81 10.48
CA SER A 179 11.71 -18.41 10.37
C SER A 179 11.81 -17.89 8.93
N VAL A 180 11.03 -16.84 8.66
CA VAL A 180 11.04 -16.11 7.40
C VAL A 180 11.48 -14.68 7.67
N HIS A 181 12.28 -14.13 6.77
CA HIS A 181 12.85 -12.79 6.86
C HIS A 181 12.59 -11.99 5.59
N MET A 182 12.43 -10.68 5.72
CA MET A 182 12.34 -9.75 4.60
C MET A 182 13.75 -9.25 4.24
N HIS A 183 14.16 -9.45 3.00
CA HIS A 183 15.36 -8.83 2.43
C HIS A 183 14.90 -7.76 1.44
N ALA A 184 15.17 -6.49 1.72
CA ALA A 184 14.53 -5.38 1.02
C ALA A 184 15.43 -4.17 0.76
N GLY A 185 15.01 -3.33 -0.16
CA GLY A 185 15.56 -2.01 -0.42
C GLY A 185 14.54 -1.07 -1.05
N MET A 186 14.85 0.23 -1.08
CA MET A 186 14.02 1.23 -1.77
C MET A 186 14.68 1.68 -3.07
N ASN A 187 13.86 2.00 -4.06
CA ASN A 187 14.25 2.56 -5.37
C ASN A 187 15.40 1.80 -6.03
N ASP A 188 15.17 0.51 -6.34
CA ASP A 188 16.19 -0.38 -6.92
C ASP A 188 17.44 -0.50 -6.05
N TRP A 189 17.22 -0.71 -4.75
CA TRP A 189 18.26 -0.97 -3.76
C TRP A 189 19.19 0.22 -3.46
N ALA A 190 18.73 1.45 -3.69
CA ALA A 190 19.44 2.68 -3.34
C ALA A 190 19.65 2.82 -1.82
N ILE A 191 18.65 2.40 -1.02
CA ILE A 191 18.76 2.22 0.43
C ILE A 191 18.37 0.80 0.75
N GLN A 192 19.16 0.10 1.56
CA GLN A 192 19.06 -1.35 1.72
C GLN A 192 18.83 -1.73 3.19
N GLN A 193 17.96 -2.71 3.40
CA GLN A 193 17.84 -3.47 4.63
C GLN A 193 17.90 -4.95 4.25
N MET A 194 19.13 -5.45 4.16
CA MET A 194 19.40 -6.82 3.76
C MET A 194 19.27 -7.76 4.95
N TYR A 195 18.65 -8.92 4.74
CA TYR A 195 18.74 -10.01 5.71
C TYR A 195 20.16 -10.57 5.77
N GLU A 196 20.71 -10.64 6.97
CA GLU A 196 22.02 -11.24 7.28
C GLU A 196 21.87 -12.20 8.46
N ALA A 197 21.86 -13.52 8.20
CA ALA A 197 21.65 -14.55 9.23
C ALA A 197 22.72 -14.51 10.35
N ALA A 198 23.94 -14.10 10.02
CA ALA A 198 25.07 -14.04 10.96
C ALA A 198 25.02 -12.84 11.93
N LYS A 199 24.10 -11.89 11.73
CA LYS A 199 23.95 -10.68 12.54
C LYS A 199 22.62 -10.72 13.29
N PRO A 200 22.58 -11.11 14.58
CA PRO A 200 21.34 -11.32 15.32
C PRO A 200 20.40 -10.12 15.31
N GLU A 201 20.93 -8.90 15.41
CA GLU A 201 20.15 -7.67 15.38
C GLU A 201 19.46 -7.43 14.03
N ILE A 202 20.13 -7.81 12.92
CA ILE A 202 19.55 -7.72 11.59
C ILE A 202 18.55 -8.84 11.37
N ALA A 203 18.90 -10.07 11.77
CA ALA A 203 18.02 -11.22 11.67
C ALA A 203 16.69 -10.98 12.40
N GLU A 204 16.73 -10.43 13.61
CA GLU A 204 15.51 -10.09 14.36
C GLU A 204 14.74 -8.95 13.69
N LYS A 205 15.42 -7.87 13.27
CA LYS A 205 14.78 -6.74 12.58
C LYS A 205 14.05 -7.15 11.30
N THR A 206 14.59 -8.11 10.56
CA THR A 206 14.00 -8.57 9.28
C THR A 206 13.00 -9.70 9.45
N LYS A 207 12.87 -10.28 10.65
CA LYS A 207 12.03 -11.45 10.90
C LYS A 207 10.55 -11.12 10.74
N LEU A 208 9.85 -11.93 9.97
CA LEU A 208 8.41 -11.86 9.86
C LEU A 208 7.75 -12.53 11.07
N LYS A 209 6.60 -11.98 11.46
CA LYS A 209 5.70 -12.62 12.40
C LYS A 209 5.01 -13.82 11.72
N ASP A 210 5.08 -14.98 12.36
CA ASP A 210 4.31 -16.16 11.96
C ASP A 210 2.83 -15.97 12.37
N LEU A 211 1.93 -16.08 11.39
CA LEU A 211 0.49 -16.02 11.59
C LEU A 211 -0.17 -17.40 11.71
N GLY A 212 0.61 -18.47 11.50
CA GLY A 212 0.19 -19.87 11.41
C GLY A 212 -0.06 -20.32 9.96
N ASN A 213 -0.07 -21.63 9.75
CA ASN A 213 -0.44 -22.27 8.47
C ASN A 213 0.34 -21.76 7.25
N GLY A 214 1.63 -21.42 7.42
CA GLY A 214 2.47 -20.94 6.32
C GLY A 214 2.20 -19.49 5.90
N PHE A 215 1.48 -18.71 6.71
CA PHE A 215 1.27 -17.27 6.48
C PHE A 215 2.13 -16.44 7.42
N TYR A 216 2.76 -15.41 6.87
CA TYR A 216 3.70 -14.56 7.61
C TYR A 216 3.39 -13.09 7.37
N LYS A 217 3.75 -12.22 8.31
CA LYS A 217 3.53 -10.77 8.23
C LYS A 217 4.78 -9.98 8.60
N MET A 218 5.05 -8.93 7.83
CA MET A 218 6.02 -7.90 8.16
C MET A 218 5.32 -6.57 8.42
N ASP A 219 5.58 -5.93 9.56
CA ASP A 219 5.05 -4.62 9.92
C ASP A 219 6.19 -3.61 10.08
N PHE A 220 6.13 -2.47 9.41
CA PHE A 220 7.19 -1.46 9.47
C PHE A 220 6.72 -0.09 8.98
N VAL A 221 7.47 0.97 9.33
CA VAL A 221 7.36 2.29 8.69
C VAL A 221 8.59 2.44 7.78
N PRO A 222 8.46 2.63 6.45
CA PRO A 222 9.59 2.57 5.52
C PRO A 222 10.75 3.49 5.92
N LYS A 223 10.48 4.76 6.25
CA LYS A 223 11.49 5.72 6.68
C LYS A 223 12.34 5.20 7.86
N GLN A 224 11.68 4.65 8.88
CA GLN A 224 12.35 4.12 10.07
C GLN A 224 13.07 2.80 9.78
N TYR A 225 12.42 1.91 9.03
CA TYR A 225 12.95 0.58 8.73
C TYR A 225 14.22 0.64 7.90
N PHE A 226 14.24 1.48 6.86
CA PHE A 226 15.40 1.66 6.00
C PHE A 226 16.37 2.75 6.49
N ASN A 227 16.05 3.45 7.58
CA ASN A 227 16.78 4.63 8.04
C ASN A 227 16.96 5.67 6.91
N ALA A 228 15.84 5.99 6.24
CA ALA A 228 15.83 6.87 5.08
C ALA A 228 16.08 8.33 5.48
N PRO A 229 16.91 9.08 4.72
CA PRO A 229 17.05 10.54 4.88
C PRO A 229 15.71 11.29 4.78
N ASP A 230 15.63 12.46 5.40
CA ASP A 230 14.40 13.28 5.41
C ASP A 230 13.95 13.73 4.01
N ASP A 231 14.89 13.90 3.09
CA ASP A 231 14.69 14.32 1.69
C ASP A 231 14.56 13.13 0.72
N PHE A 232 14.57 11.89 1.20
CA PHE A 232 14.46 10.72 0.34
C PHE A 232 13.03 10.55 -0.18
N VAL A 233 12.89 10.55 -1.51
CA VAL A 233 11.62 10.27 -2.19
C VAL A 233 11.53 8.78 -2.48
N MET A 234 10.60 8.09 -1.84
CA MET A 234 10.33 6.68 -2.11
C MET A 234 9.44 6.53 -3.35
N GLU A 235 9.95 5.88 -4.39
CA GLU A 235 9.20 5.50 -5.60
C GLU A 235 8.67 4.06 -5.49
N LYS A 236 9.47 3.17 -4.92
CA LYS A 236 9.15 1.76 -4.75
C LYS A 236 9.96 1.09 -3.64
N ILE A 237 9.42 0.00 -3.13
CA ILE A 237 10.09 -0.95 -2.24
C ILE A 237 10.33 -2.24 -3.05
N ASN A 238 11.60 -2.60 -3.23
CA ASN A 238 12.05 -3.87 -3.77
C ASN A 238 12.26 -4.83 -2.61
N PHE A 239 11.73 -6.04 -2.66
CA PHE A 239 11.92 -7.00 -1.58
C PHE A 239 11.77 -8.45 -2.05
N LEU A 240 12.28 -9.37 -1.25
CA LEU A 240 11.99 -10.78 -1.32
C LEU A 240 11.89 -11.34 0.10
N MET A 241 11.14 -12.43 0.25
CA MET A 241 11.09 -13.21 1.48
C MET A 241 12.13 -14.31 1.40
N VAL A 242 12.81 -14.53 2.51
CA VAL A 242 13.95 -15.45 2.63
C VAL A 242 13.70 -16.35 3.83
N ALA A 243 13.83 -17.66 3.65
CA ALA A 243 13.86 -18.59 4.77
C ALA A 243 15.20 -18.48 5.51
N GLU A 244 15.21 -18.82 6.80
CA GLU A 244 16.43 -18.79 7.62
C GLU A 244 17.65 -19.39 6.88
N ASN A 245 18.80 -18.74 6.98
CA ASN A 245 20.06 -19.10 6.31
C ASN A 245 19.97 -19.19 4.77
N TRP A 246 19.05 -18.46 4.15
CA TRP A 246 18.88 -18.45 2.69
C TRP A 246 18.52 -19.81 2.09
N THR A 247 17.90 -20.67 2.87
CA THR A 247 17.46 -22.01 2.43
C THR A 247 16.36 -21.96 1.37
N ALA A 248 15.62 -20.86 1.30
CA ALA A 248 14.60 -20.58 0.28
C ALA A 248 14.48 -19.07 0.02
N ASN A 249 13.94 -18.73 -1.16
CA ASN A 249 13.71 -17.36 -1.62
C ASN A 249 12.38 -17.29 -2.40
N SER A 250 11.58 -16.24 -2.18
CA SER A 250 10.33 -15.99 -2.92
C SER A 250 10.52 -15.42 -4.33
N GLY A 251 11.71 -14.93 -4.66
CA GLY A 251 11.97 -14.09 -5.84
C GLY A 251 11.60 -12.63 -5.60
N ASP A 252 12.15 -11.75 -6.44
CA ASP A 252 12.01 -10.29 -6.33
C ASP A 252 10.56 -9.83 -6.52
N GLN A 253 10.11 -9.00 -5.60
CA GLN A 253 8.81 -8.34 -5.58
C GLN A 253 8.98 -6.83 -5.52
N VAL A 254 7.97 -6.11 -5.98
CA VAL A 254 7.96 -4.64 -6.00
C VAL A 254 6.61 -4.13 -5.50
N ILE A 255 6.65 -3.18 -4.58
CA ILE A 255 5.52 -2.34 -4.19
C ILE A 255 5.82 -0.91 -4.60
N TYR A 256 4.92 -0.29 -5.38
CA TYR A 256 5.04 1.11 -5.77
C TYR A 256 4.49 2.04 -4.69
N ALA A 257 5.14 3.18 -4.46
CA ALA A 257 4.72 4.16 -3.48
C ALA A 257 3.41 4.88 -3.87
N GLY A 258 2.70 5.41 -2.87
CA GLY A 258 1.45 6.18 -3.04
C GLY A 258 1.59 7.44 -3.88
N GLU A 259 2.70 8.15 -3.71
CA GLU A 259 3.01 9.37 -4.48
C GLU A 259 3.54 9.06 -5.89
N PHE A 260 3.93 7.80 -6.15
CA PHE A 260 4.43 7.38 -7.44
C PHE A 260 3.30 6.86 -8.33
N VAL A 261 3.08 7.53 -9.46
CA VAL A 261 2.20 7.03 -10.52
C VAL A 261 3.03 6.15 -11.45
N PRO A 262 2.86 4.81 -11.43
CA PRO A 262 3.63 3.94 -12.29
C PRO A 262 3.31 4.27 -13.76
N PRO A 263 4.32 4.27 -14.64
CA PRO A 263 4.08 4.47 -16.06
C PRO A 263 3.16 3.34 -16.59
N PRO A 264 2.27 3.64 -17.55
CA PRO A 264 1.41 2.61 -18.13
C PRO A 264 2.24 1.47 -18.77
N PRO A 265 1.71 0.25 -18.90
CA PRO A 265 2.45 -0.86 -19.48
C PRO A 265 2.99 -0.57 -20.90
N PRO A 266 4.13 -1.17 -21.30
CA PRO A 266 4.64 -1.03 -22.65
C PRO A 266 3.66 -1.59 -23.67
N THR A 267 3.47 -0.89 -24.79
CA THR A 267 2.58 -1.32 -25.89
C THR A 267 3.32 -1.26 -27.21
N PHE A 268 3.24 -2.31 -28.01
CA PHE A 268 3.87 -2.40 -29.33
C PHE A 268 2.80 -2.52 -30.43
N ALA A 269 3.02 -1.85 -31.56
CA ALA A 269 2.09 -1.88 -32.69
C ALA A 269 2.82 -1.70 -34.03
N PHE A 270 2.24 -2.33 -35.07
CA PHE A 270 2.58 -2.09 -36.48
C PHE A 270 1.65 -1.06 -37.12
N PHE A 271 2.15 -0.34 -38.12
CA PHE A 271 1.36 0.57 -38.95
C PHE A 271 1.86 0.54 -40.41
N PRO A 272 0.99 0.53 -41.43
CA PRO A 272 -0.45 0.33 -41.34
C PRO A 272 -0.79 -1.10 -40.89
N SER A 273 -2.02 -1.32 -40.40
CA SER A 273 -2.51 -2.64 -39.96
C SER A 273 -2.75 -3.63 -41.12
N GLN A 274 -2.79 -3.12 -42.34
CA GLN A 274 -2.82 -3.86 -43.59
C GLN A 274 -1.75 -3.26 -44.48
N ILE A 275 -0.83 -4.09 -44.97
CA ILE A 275 0.37 -3.61 -45.66
C ILE A 275 0.58 -4.39 -46.95
N SER A 276 1.14 -3.74 -47.97
CA SER A 276 1.59 -4.36 -49.21
C SER A 276 3.11 -4.19 -49.37
N GLN A 277 3.68 -4.87 -50.37
CA GLN A 277 5.09 -4.69 -50.75
C GLN A 277 5.45 -3.25 -51.18
N LYS A 278 4.45 -2.38 -51.43
CA LYS A 278 4.65 -0.98 -51.85
C LYS A 278 4.40 0.04 -50.75
N ASP A 279 4.38 -0.39 -49.49
CA ASP A 279 4.11 0.47 -48.35
C ASP A 279 5.34 0.65 -47.44
N PHE A 280 5.21 1.52 -46.45
CA PHE A 280 6.16 1.66 -45.37
C PHE A 280 5.67 0.86 -44.16
N LEU A 281 6.51 -0.02 -43.62
CA LEU A 281 6.23 -0.73 -42.38
C LEU A 281 6.68 0.10 -41.18
N GLY A 282 5.74 0.77 -40.56
CA GLY A 282 5.89 1.44 -39.28
C GLY A 282 5.87 0.45 -38.11
N MET A 283 6.76 0.67 -37.17
CA MET A 283 6.78 -0.01 -35.87
C MET A 283 6.86 1.05 -34.78
N SER A 284 6.06 0.89 -33.73
CA SER A 284 6.11 1.79 -32.57
C SER A 284 5.96 1.03 -31.27
N ARG A 285 6.71 1.45 -30.25
CA ARG A 285 6.57 0.99 -28.87
C ARG A 285 6.48 2.19 -27.93
N LYS A 286 5.45 2.23 -27.10
CA LYS A 286 5.22 3.29 -26.10
C LYS A 286 5.39 2.77 -24.69
N ASN A 287 5.68 3.66 -23.75
CA ASN A 287 5.85 3.38 -22.31
C ASN A 287 6.93 2.32 -22.04
N ASN A 288 8.11 2.51 -22.63
CA ASN A 288 9.22 1.56 -22.50
C ASN A 288 9.79 1.55 -21.08
N GLU A 289 10.25 0.38 -20.66
CA GLU A 289 10.95 0.20 -19.39
C GLU A 289 12.27 1.00 -19.36
N THR A 290 12.74 1.37 -18.16
CA THR A 290 14.01 2.11 -18.01
C THR A 290 15.18 1.39 -18.68
N GLY A 291 15.97 2.13 -19.45
CA GLY A 291 17.11 1.61 -20.21
C GLY A 291 16.73 0.90 -21.51
N VAL A 292 15.44 0.79 -21.86
CA VAL A 292 15.01 0.36 -23.19
C VAL A 292 14.92 1.59 -24.10
N ASN A 293 15.79 1.64 -25.10
CA ASN A 293 15.94 2.78 -26.01
C ASN A 293 16.07 2.38 -27.48
N LYS A 294 16.01 1.09 -27.81
CA LYS A 294 15.99 0.61 -29.20
C LYS A 294 14.93 -0.45 -29.47
N LEU A 295 14.43 -0.46 -30.71
CA LEU A 295 13.78 -1.61 -31.34
C LEU A 295 14.69 -2.10 -32.45
N ILE A 296 15.16 -3.33 -32.34
CA ILE A 296 16.01 -4.00 -33.32
C ILE A 296 15.10 -4.94 -34.11
N TYR A 297 14.99 -4.74 -35.41
CA TYR A 297 14.09 -5.53 -36.25
C TYR A 297 14.87 -6.39 -37.25
N THR A 298 14.29 -7.55 -37.56
CA THR A 298 14.68 -8.41 -38.67
C THR A 298 13.42 -8.79 -39.43
N ILE A 299 13.38 -8.49 -40.73
CA ILE A 299 12.28 -8.80 -41.63
C ILE A 299 12.78 -9.83 -42.64
N THR A 300 12.10 -10.97 -42.72
CA THR A 300 12.34 -12.01 -43.73
C THR A 300 11.22 -12.00 -44.76
N ALA A 301 11.57 -11.78 -46.02
CA ALA A 301 10.63 -11.66 -47.14
C ALA A 301 11.13 -12.50 -48.32
N GLY A 302 10.70 -13.77 -48.39
CA GLY A 302 11.21 -14.72 -49.37
C GLY A 302 12.73 -14.90 -49.22
N PRO A 303 13.54 -14.68 -50.27
CA PRO A 303 15.00 -14.81 -50.20
C PRO A 303 15.71 -13.62 -49.53
N LYS A 304 14.99 -12.54 -49.20
CA LYS A 304 15.59 -11.31 -48.68
C LYS A 304 15.44 -11.18 -47.17
N THR A 305 16.49 -10.73 -46.52
CA THR A 305 16.51 -10.37 -45.09
C THR A 305 16.87 -8.90 -44.96
N ILE A 306 16.06 -8.15 -44.22
CA ILE A 306 16.24 -6.72 -43.95
C ILE A 306 16.40 -6.59 -42.43
N SER A 307 17.41 -5.86 -41.97
CA SER A 307 17.62 -5.61 -40.55
C SER A 307 17.95 -4.16 -40.29
N GLY A 308 17.60 -3.67 -39.10
CA GLY A 308 17.90 -2.32 -38.69
C GLY A 308 17.46 -2.05 -37.26
N GLU A 309 17.60 -0.80 -36.85
CA GLU A 309 17.21 -0.36 -35.51
C GLU A 309 16.49 0.98 -35.56
N PHE A 310 15.54 1.14 -34.64
CA PHE A 310 14.94 2.43 -34.31
C PHE A 310 15.37 2.83 -32.90
N THR A 311 15.85 4.06 -32.75
CA THR A 311 16.21 4.63 -31.46
C THR A 311 15.07 5.50 -30.92
N GLY A 312 14.90 5.54 -29.60
CA GLY A 312 13.94 6.41 -28.93
C GLY A 312 14.20 6.46 -27.43
N GLY A 313 13.14 6.65 -26.64
CA GLY A 313 13.24 6.75 -25.18
C GLY A 313 12.12 6.03 -24.45
N THR A 314 12.02 6.27 -23.15
CA THR A 314 11.00 5.67 -22.27
C THR A 314 9.57 6.02 -22.70
N ALA A 315 9.34 7.21 -23.28
CA ALA A 315 8.03 7.59 -23.78
C ALA A 315 7.62 6.83 -25.05
N GLU A 316 8.50 6.80 -26.06
CA GLU A 316 8.22 6.21 -27.36
C GLU A 316 9.50 5.86 -28.11
N ILE A 317 9.48 4.73 -28.83
CA ILE A 317 10.41 4.39 -29.91
C ILE A 317 9.55 4.14 -31.16
N LYS A 318 9.87 4.79 -32.28
CA LYS A 318 9.14 4.59 -33.54
C LYS A 318 10.04 4.74 -34.74
N GLY A 319 9.69 4.06 -35.82
CA GLY A 319 10.33 4.25 -37.12
C GLY A 319 9.60 3.50 -38.22
N PHE A 320 10.10 3.68 -39.44
CA PHE A 320 9.52 3.10 -40.65
C PHE A 320 10.60 2.38 -41.45
N VAL A 321 10.26 1.21 -41.96
CA VAL A 321 11.03 0.49 -42.98
C VAL A 321 10.38 0.75 -44.33
N ASN A 322 11.15 1.26 -45.29
CA ASN A 322 10.67 1.49 -46.64
C ASN A 322 10.65 0.17 -47.42
N LEU A 323 9.52 -0.54 -47.42
CA LEU A 323 9.43 -1.80 -48.16
C LEU A 323 9.49 -1.59 -49.68
N VAL A 324 9.13 -0.42 -50.19
CA VAL A 324 9.20 -0.11 -51.63
C VAL A 324 10.63 -0.24 -52.14
N SER A 325 11.58 0.38 -51.44
CA SER A 325 13.00 0.31 -51.81
C SER A 325 13.58 -1.06 -51.47
N GLU A 326 13.23 -1.60 -50.30
CA GLU A 326 13.81 -2.85 -49.82
C GLU A 326 13.31 -4.08 -50.56
N LEU A 327 12.08 -4.12 -51.06
CA LEU A 327 11.53 -5.27 -51.76
C LEU A 327 11.49 -5.08 -53.28
N ASN A 328 12.13 -4.03 -53.79
CA ASN A 328 12.20 -3.79 -55.23
C ASN A 328 12.81 -5.01 -55.95
N GLY A 329 12.12 -5.50 -56.97
CA GLY A 329 12.55 -6.65 -57.77
C GLY A 329 12.27 -8.02 -57.16
N VAL A 330 11.55 -8.13 -56.03
CA VAL A 330 11.11 -9.42 -55.46
C VAL A 330 9.67 -9.72 -55.90
N PRO A 331 9.43 -10.62 -56.86
CA PRO A 331 8.08 -10.90 -57.35
C PRO A 331 7.31 -11.85 -56.42
N GLY A 332 6.00 -11.61 -56.27
CA GLY A 332 5.05 -12.62 -55.76
C GLY A 332 5.05 -12.86 -54.25
N LEU A 333 5.46 -11.88 -53.42
CA LEU A 333 5.39 -12.01 -51.97
C LEU A 333 3.94 -11.94 -51.45
N SER A 334 3.53 -12.95 -50.68
CA SER A 334 2.23 -13.00 -50.00
C SER A 334 2.30 -12.65 -48.51
N GLU A 335 3.49 -12.66 -47.91
CA GLU A 335 3.70 -12.39 -46.49
C GLU A 335 5.16 -11.98 -46.20
N ILE A 336 5.38 -11.41 -45.03
CA ILE A 336 6.70 -11.16 -44.44
C ILE A 336 6.71 -11.66 -42.99
N HIS A 337 7.84 -12.19 -42.53
CA HIS A 337 8.07 -12.50 -41.12
C HIS A 337 8.84 -11.36 -40.46
N VAL A 338 8.37 -10.87 -39.32
CA VAL A 338 8.93 -9.70 -38.62
C VAL A 338 9.22 -10.07 -37.17
N LEU A 339 10.52 -10.14 -36.86
CA LEU A 339 11.05 -10.27 -35.51
C LEU A 339 11.50 -8.89 -35.02
N VAL A 340 11.03 -8.50 -33.84
CA VAL A 340 11.42 -7.26 -33.16
C VAL A 340 11.88 -7.59 -31.75
N LYS A 341 13.09 -7.14 -31.40
CA LYS A 341 13.69 -7.24 -30.08
C LYS A 341 14.02 -5.86 -29.53
N ASP A 342 14.21 -5.74 -28.22
CA ASP A 342 14.78 -4.53 -27.62
C ASP A 342 16.32 -4.62 -27.47
N ASN A 343 16.93 -3.54 -27.00
CA ASN A 343 18.38 -3.48 -26.72
C ASN A 343 18.83 -4.31 -25.50
N LYS A 344 17.93 -5.06 -24.87
CA LYS A 344 18.21 -6.04 -23.80
C LYS A 344 17.96 -7.48 -24.26
N ASP A 345 17.82 -7.70 -25.57
CA ASP A 345 17.57 -8.99 -26.23
C ASP A 345 16.21 -9.63 -25.88
N LYS A 346 15.26 -8.87 -25.34
CA LYS A 346 13.89 -9.34 -25.11
C LYS A 346 13.10 -9.28 -26.42
N THR A 347 12.47 -10.39 -26.80
CA THR A 347 11.52 -10.43 -27.93
C THR A 347 10.28 -9.60 -27.60
N ILE A 348 10.03 -8.58 -28.43
CA ILE A 348 8.87 -7.69 -28.33
C ILE A 348 7.73 -8.18 -29.22
N SER A 349 8.07 -8.64 -30.43
CA SER A 349 7.12 -9.22 -31.37
C SER A 349 7.85 -10.22 -32.25
N ASP A 350 7.20 -11.33 -32.55
CA ASP A 350 7.65 -12.34 -33.50
C ASP A 350 6.41 -12.79 -34.26
N THR A 351 6.22 -12.29 -35.47
CA THR A 351 4.95 -12.45 -36.19
C THR A 351 5.11 -12.51 -37.70
N THR A 352 4.18 -13.20 -38.35
CA THR A 352 4.04 -13.20 -39.81
C THR A 352 2.91 -12.26 -40.20
N ILE A 353 3.21 -11.29 -41.08
CA ILE A 353 2.27 -10.30 -41.57
C ILE A 353 1.91 -10.65 -43.03
N PRO A 354 0.64 -10.95 -43.33
CA PRO A 354 0.21 -11.16 -44.71
C PRO A 354 0.26 -9.84 -45.49
N LEU A 355 0.81 -9.90 -46.71
CA LEU A 355 0.85 -8.76 -47.62
C LEU A 355 -0.41 -8.74 -48.48
N LYS A 356 -1.03 -7.57 -48.61
CA LYS A 356 -2.12 -7.36 -49.58
C LYS A 356 -1.57 -7.32 -51.00
N THR A 357 -2.22 -8.09 -51.87
CA THR A 357 -2.13 -7.89 -53.31
C THR A 357 -2.81 -6.59 -53.66
N LEU A 358 -2.11 -5.71 -54.38
CA LEU A 358 -2.72 -4.49 -54.91
C LEU A 358 -3.51 -4.85 -56.17
N ASP A 359 -4.72 -4.32 -56.28
CA ASP A 359 -5.51 -4.43 -57.52
C ASP A 359 -4.72 -3.79 -58.68
N LYS A 360 -4.78 -4.43 -59.84
CA LYS A 360 -4.00 -4.06 -61.04
C LYS A 360 -4.47 -2.76 -61.66
#